data_AF-K9LIQ9-F1
#
_entry.id   AF-K9LIQ9-F1
#
_cell.length_a   1.000
_cell.length_b   1.000
_cell.length_c   1.000
_cell.angle_alpha   90.00
_cell.angle_beta   90.00
_cell.angle_gamma   90.00
#
_symmetry.space_group_name_H-M   'P 1'
#
loop_
_entity.id
_entity.type
_entity.pdbx_description
1 polymer ?
#
loop_
_entity_poly.entity_id
_entity_poly.type
_entity_poly.pdbx_seq_one_letter_code
_entity_poly.pdbx_strand_id
1 'polypeptide(L)' 'LAGKRDPLQEKEAQEWIETCLGKKFPAGEAFEDVIRDGTVLCELMNKIVPGSVAKINTSGGQ' A
#
# COMPACT_ATOMS: atom_id res chain seq x y z
N LEU A 1 -5.39 -14.55 -16.33
CA LEU A 1 -6.10 -13.27 -16.15
C LEU A 1 -5.07 -12.19 -15.84
N ALA A 2 -4.36 -11.69 -16.85
CA ALA A 2 -3.54 -10.49 -16.68
C ALA A 2 -4.43 -9.30 -17.08
N GLY A 3 -5.31 -8.91 -16.17
CA GLY A 3 -6.14 -7.71 -16.35
C GLY A 3 -5.22 -6.50 -16.37
N LYS A 4 -5.36 -5.65 -17.40
CA LYS A 4 -4.70 -4.34 -17.42
C LYS A 4 -5.15 -3.56 -16.18
N ARG A 5 -4.23 -2.84 -15.55
CA ARG A 5 -4.56 -1.92 -14.45
C ARG A 5 -5.53 -0.86 -14.95
N ASP A 6 -6.61 -0.65 -14.20
CA ASP A 6 -7.59 0.40 -14.46
C ASP A 6 -7.25 1.62 -13.57
N PRO A 7 -6.95 2.80 -14.14
CA PRO A 7 -6.62 4.00 -13.38
C PRO A 7 -7.69 4.41 -12.36
N LEU A 8 -8.97 4.12 -12.63
CA LEU A 8 -10.04 4.41 -11.68
C LEU A 8 -9.97 3.48 -10.46
N GLN A 9 -9.73 2.19 -10.68
CA GLN A 9 -9.59 1.23 -9.59
C GLN A 9 -8.34 1.51 -8.75
N GLU A 10 -7.24 1.95 -9.38
CA GLU A 10 -6.03 2.36 -8.65
C GLU A 10 -6.30 3.57 -7.76
N LYS A 11 -7.05 4.56 -8.26
CA LYS A 11 -7.44 5.72 -7.48
C LYS A 11 -8.35 5.34 -6.31
N GLU A 12 -9.37 4.51 -6.54
CA GLU A 12 -10.25 4.01 -5.48
C GLU A 12 -9.47 3.22 -4.42
N ALA A 13 -8.54 2.36 -4.85
CA ALA A 13 -7.66 1.63 -3.95
C ALA A 13 -6.77 2.57 -3.14
N GLN A 14 -6.15 3.57 -3.78
CA GLN A 14 -5.34 4.57 -3.09
C GLN A 14 -6.15 5.31 -2.03
N GLU A 15 -7.31 5.86 -2.38
CA GLU A 15 -8.17 6.62 -1.45
C GLU A 15 -8.60 5.76 -0.25
N TRP A 16 -8.92 4.48 -0.48
CA TRP A 16 -9.25 3.55 0.57
C TRP A 16 -8.06 3.26 1.51
N ILE A 17 -6.87 2.98 0.95
CA ILE A 17 -5.66 2.73 1.74
C ILE A 17 -5.32 3.96 2.60
N GLU A 18 -5.36 5.16 2.01
CA GLU A 18 -5.08 6.41 2.72
C GLU A 18 -6.08 6.65 3.85
N THR A 19 -7.36 6.34 3.61
CA THR A 19 -8.42 6.45 4.62
C THR A 19 -8.21 5.48 5.77
N CYS A 20 -7.87 4.22 5.48
CA CYS A 20 -7.58 3.22 6.50
C CYS A 20 -6.36 3.61 7.35
N LEU A 21 -5.29 4.08 6.71
CA LEU A 21 -4.04 4.41 7.39
C LEU A 21 -4.03 5.81 8.03
N GLY A 22 -4.95 6.70 7.63
CA GLY A 22 -4.96 8.10 8.06
C GLY A 22 -3.76 8.91 7.55
N LYS A 23 -3.12 8.47 6.46
CA LYS A 23 -1.97 9.12 5.82
C LYS A 23 -2.13 9.13 4.31
N LYS A 24 -1.55 10.13 3.64
CA LYS A 24 -1.57 10.26 2.19
C LYS A 24 -0.38 9.57 1.54
N PHE A 25 -0.56 9.08 0.32
CA PHE A 25 0.55 8.62 -0.52
C PHE A 25 1.45 9.83 -0.86
N PRO A 26 2.76 9.62 -1.08
CA PRO A 26 3.66 10.68 -1.50
C PRO A 26 3.17 11.38 -2.76
N ALA A 27 3.20 12.71 -2.75
CA ALA A 27 2.79 13.50 -3.92
C ALA A 27 3.77 13.29 -5.07
N GLY A 28 3.24 13.00 -6.27
CA GLY A 28 4.03 12.82 -7.48
C GLY A 28 4.58 11.40 -7.70
N GLU A 29 4.33 10.46 -6.78
CA GLU A 29 4.66 9.05 -6.98
C GLU A 29 3.49 8.28 -7.61
N ALA A 30 3.80 7.33 -8.49
CA ALA A 30 2.79 6.46 -9.08
C ALA A 30 2.29 5.44 -8.06
N PHE A 31 1.01 5.06 -8.15
CA PHE A 31 0.39 4.07 -7.25
C PHE A 31 1.22 2.78 -7.14
N GLU A 32 1.74 2.27 -8.26
CA GLU A 32 2.64 1.09 -8.26
C GLU A 32 3.91 1.28 -7.45
N ASP A 33 4.56 2.44 -7.57
CA ASP A 33 5.84 2.68 -6.91
C ASP A 33 5.65 2.69 -5.39
N VAL A 34 4.58 3.32 -4.91
CA VAL A 34 4.27 3.41 -3.47
C VAL A 34 3.95 2.04 -2.85
N ILE A 35 3.29 1.14 -3.58
CA ILE A 35 2.94 -0.19 -3.06
C ILE A 35 4.00 -1.26 -3.35
N ARG A 36 5.01 -0.95 -4.17
CA ARG A 36 5.98 -1.93 -4.71
C ARG A 36 6.80 -2.62 -3.64
N ASP A 37 7.24 -1.87 -2.62
CA ASP A 37 8.09 -2.42 -1.55
C ASP A 37 7.30 -3.19 -0.47
N GLY A 38 5.96 -3.15 -0.55
CA GLY A 38 5.06 -3.85 0.35
C GLY A 38 4.89 -3.23 1.74
N THR A 39 5.64 -2.17 2.10
CA THR A 39 5.60 -1.58 3.45
C THR A 39 4.21 -1.03 3.78
N VAL A 40 3.63 -0.24 2.88
CA VAL A 40 2.27 0.32 3.00
C VAL A 40 1.22 -0.79 3.09
N LEU A 41 1.39 -1.88 2.35
CA LEU A 41 0.47 -3.02 2.36
C LEU A 41 0.53 -3.78 3.69
N CYS A 42 1.73 -3.95 4.25
CA CYS A 42 1.91 -4.56 5.57
C CYS A 42 1.27 -3.71 6.69
N GLU A 43 1.46 -2.40 6.64
CA GLU A 43 0.81 -1.48 7.59
C GLU A 43 -0.71 -1.54 7.48
N LEU A 44 -1.24 -1.56 6.24
CA LEU A 44 -2.66 -1.67 5.97
C LEU A 44 -3.25 -2.95 6.56
N MET A 45 -2.59 -4.09 6.36
CA MET A 45 -3.03 -5.36 6.93
C MET A 45 -3.08 -5.33 8.45
N ASN A 46 -2.05 -4.75 9.09
CA ASN A 46 -2.03 -4.60 10.56
C ASN A 46 -3.06 -3.60 11.08
N LYS A 47 -3.49 -2.63 10.26
CA LYS A 47 -4.57 -1.70 10.61
C LYS A 47 -5.94 -2.38 10.58
N ILE A 48 -6.17 -3.29 9.63
CA ILE A 48 -7.44 -4.02 9.47
C ILE A 48 -7.54 -5.18 10.47
N VAL A 49 -6.47 -5.98 10.58
CA VAL A 49 -6.37 -7.11 11.49
C VAL A 49 -5.07 -7.01 12.27
N PRO A 50 -5.11 -6.49 13.52
CA PRO A 50 -3.92 -6.32 14.34
C PRO A 50 -3.12 -7.61 14.50
N GLY A 51 -1.81 -7.53 14.26
CA GLY A 51 -0.88 -8.66 14.40
C GLY A 51 -0.76 -9.57 13.16
N SER A 52 -1.38 -9.23 12.02
CA SER A 52 -1.28 -10.00 10.78
C SER A 52 0.15 -10.10 10.23
N VAL A 53 0.92 -9.02 10.35
CA VAL A 53 2.32 -8.94 9.92
C VAL A 53 3.19 -8.65 11.13
N ALA A 54 3.90 -9.68 11.60
CA ALA A 54 4.72 -9.61 12.82
C ALA A 54 5.93 -8.68 12.69
N LYS A 55 6.51 -8.55 11.49
CA LYS A 55 7.66 -7.69 11.21
C LYS A 55 7.54 -7.09 9.81
N ILE A 56 7.73 -5.77 9.71
CA ILE A 56 7.80 -5.04 8.43
C ILE A 56 9.27 -4.68 8.20
N ASN A 57 9.83 -5.11 7.07
CA ASN A 57 11.17 -4.72 6.66
C ASN A 57 11.08 -3.45 5.83
N THR A 58 11.66 -2.35 6.33
CA THR A 58 11.65 -1.04 5.65
C THR A 58 12.95 -0.75 4.90
N SER A 59 13.88 -1.70 4.92
CA SER A 59 15.13 -1.68 4.15
C SER A 59 15.54 -3.11 3.78
N GLY A 60 16.25 -3.26 2.66
CA GLY A 60 16.88 -4.54 2.32
C GLY A 60 17.96 -4.94 3.32
N GLY A 61 18.21 -6.24 3.46
CA GLY A 61 19.43 -6.72 4.10
C GLY A 61 20.64 -6.35 3.23
N GLN A 62 21.69 -5.82 3.84
CA GLN A 62 23.01 -5.70 3.21
C GLN A 62 23.60 -7.08 2.90
#